data_AF-A0A9N9NG57-F1
#
_entry.id   AF-A0A9N9NG57-F1
#
_cell.length_a   1.000
_cell.length_b   1.000
_cell.length_c   1.000
_cell.angle_alpha   90.00
_cell.angle_beta   90.00
_cell.angle_gamma   90.00
#
_symmetry.space_group_name_H-M   'P 1'
#
loop_
_entity.id
_entity.type
_entity.pdbx_description
1 polymer ?
#
loop_
_entity_poly.entity_id
_entity_poly.type
_entity_poly.pdbx_seq_one_letter_code
_entity_poly.pdbx_strand_id
1 'polypeptide(L)' 'MSQYSPDQLFFSDESAYDRRTLSRCGQRFTIEGVLCVNGLLAYGIQEGSMKSDDYEYFIENILI' A
#
# COMPACT_ATOMS: atom_id res chain seq x y z
N MET A 1 22.43 -3.27 20.28
CA MET A 1 21.43 -3.13 19.20
C MET A 1 21.15 -4.51 18.67
N SER A 2 19.91 -4.98 18.74
CA SER A 2 19.53 -6.30 18.21
C SER A 2 19.67 -6.28 16.69
N GLN A 3 20.37 -7.25 16.13
CA GLN A 3 20.56 -7.38 14.68
C GLN A 3 19.31 -8.04 14.10
N TYR A 4 18.62 -7.35 13.20
CA TYR A 4 17.48 -7.91 12.47
C TYR A 4 17.98 -8.84 11.36
N SER A 5 17.31 -9.98 11.18
CA SER A 5 17.53 -10.83 10.00
C SER A 5 16.93 -10.16 8.76
N PRO A 6 17.53 -10.29 7.57
CA PRO A 6 16.90 -9.84 6.32
C PRO A 6 15.45 -10.34 6.12
N ASP A 7 15.13 -11.52 6.64
CA ASP A 7 13.78 -12.11 6.55
C ASP A 7 12.72 -11.36 7.38
N GLN A 8 13.16 -10.49 8.30
CA GLN A 8 12.29 -9.67 9.14
C GLN A 8 12.05 -8.28 8.54
N LEU A 9 12.58 -8.01 7.34
CA LEU A 9 12.48 -6.71 6.69
C LEU A 9 11.28 -6.67 5.75
N PHE A 10 10.41 -5.69 5.99
CA PHE A 10 9.26 -5.38 5.15
C PHE A 10 9.42 -3.96 4.62
N PHE A 11 9.09 -3.77 3.34
CA PHE A 11 9.11 -2.49 2.66
C PHE A 11 7.69 -2.17 2.25
N SER A 12 7.14 -1.07 2.73
CA SER A 12 5.87 -0.54 2.23
C SER A 12 6.11 0.74 1.44
N ASP A 13 5.28 0.96 0.42
CA ASP A 13 5.25 2.21 -0.33
C ASP A 13 3.86 2.44 -0.96
N GLU A 14 3.51 3.72 -1.09
CA GLU A 14 2.26 4.15 -1.69
C GLU A 14 2.48 4.56 -3.16
N SER A 15 1.64 4.05 -4.06
CA SER A 15 1.58 4.46 -5.46
C SER A 15 0.21 5.01 -5.84
N ALA A 16 0.19 6.09 -6.64
CA ALA A 16 -1.05 6.68 -7.14
C ALA A 16 -1.25 6.37 -8.63
N TYR A 17 -2.46 5.91 -8.97
CA TYR A 17 -2.89 5.64 -10.34
C TYR A 17 -4.07 6.54 -10.72
N ASP A 18 -3.86 7.44 -11.68
CA ASP A 18 -4.91 8.34 -12.19
C ASP A 18 -5.50 7.79 -13.49
N ARG A 19 -6.77 7.38 -13.43
CA ARG A 19 -7.56 6.96 -14.58
C ARG A 19 -8.36 8.16 -15.09
N ARG A 20 -7.81 8.82 -16.11
CA ARG A 20 -8.49 9.91 -16.82
C ARG A 20 -9.66 9.36 -17.64
N THR A 21 -10.87 9.79 -17.32
CA THR A 21 -12.07 9.59 -18.14
C THR A 21 -12.34 10.85 -18.97
N LEU A 22 -13.16 10.76 -20.02
CA LEU A 22 -13.52 11.91 -20.86
C LEU A 22 -14.29 13.02 -20.08
N SER A 23 -14.77 12.71 -18.87
CA SER A 23 -15.36 13.65 -17.92
C SER A 23 -14.29 14.30 -17.03
N ARG A 24 -14.50 15.58 -16.66
CA ARG A 24 -13.61 16.41 -15.80
C ARG A 24 -13.30 15.86 -14.38
N CYS A 25 -13.82 14.69 -14.00
CA CYS A 25 -13.42 13.95 -12.80
C CYS A 25 -12.74 12.63 -13.23
N GLY A 26 -11.41 12.62 -13.31
CA GLY A 26 -10.66 11.37 -13.34
C GLY A 26 -10.85 10.60 -12.03
N GLN A 27 -10.82 9.27 -12.10
CA GLN A 27 -10.78 8.44 -10.90
C GLN A 27 -9.33 8.28 -10.48
N ARG A 28 -8.99 8.69 -9.26
CA ARG A 28 -7.67 8.44 -8.67
C ARG A 28 -7.76 7.24 -7.76
N PHE A 29 -6.86 6.30 -7.93
CA PHE A 29 -6.68 5.17 -7.05
C PHE A 29 -5.35 5.31 -6.31
N THR A 30 -5.34 4.92 -5.05
CA THR A 30 -4.12 4.70 -4.27
C THR A 30 -3.92 3.20 -4.11
N ILE A 31 -2.69 2.76 -4.31
CA ILE A 31 -2.24 1.37 -4.19
C ILE A 31 -1.14 1.36 -3.12
N GLU A 32 -1.38 0.63 -2.03
CA GLU A 32 -0.35 0.34 -1.02
C GLU A 32 0.17 -1.07 -1.27
N GLY A 33 1.50 -1.21 -1.36
CA GLY A 33 2.13 -2.51 -1.55
C GLY A 33 3.16 -2.74 -0.46
N VAL A 34 3.18 -3.96 0.10
CA VAL A 34 4.20 -4.40 1.04
C VAL A 34 4.99 -5.55 0.44
N LEU A 35 6.30 -5.36 0.35
CA LEU A 35 7.27 -6.34 -0.14
C LEU A 35 8.11 -6.87 1.02
N CYS A 36 8.42 -8.16 0.98
CA CYS A 36 9.48 -8.77 1.76
C CYS A 36 10.58 -9.29 0.82
N VAL A 37 11.66 -9.84 1.39
CA VAL A 37 12.74 -10.47 0.62
C VAL A 37 12.26 -11.61 -0.29
N ASN A 38 11.09 -12.19 0.00
CA ASN A 38 10.48 -13.27 -0.79
C ASN A 38 9.45 -12.79 -1.82
N GLY A 39 9.25 -11.47 -1.97
CA GLY A 39 8.33 -10.90 -2.95
C GLY A 39 7.17 -10.11 -2.33
N LEU A 40 6.03 -10.07 -3.02
CA LEU A 40 4.84 -9.34 -2.57
C LEU A 40 4.17 -10.06 -1.41
N LEU A 41 4.07 -9.37 -0.27
CA LEU A 41 3.46 -9.88 0.94
C LEU A 41 1.97 -9.51 1.00
N ALA A 42 1.64 -8.24 0.76
CA ALA A 42 0.28 -7.73 0.82
C ALA A 42 0.11 -6.52 -0.11
N TYR A 43 -1.13 -6.26 -0.54
CA TYR A 43 -1.47 -5.03 -1.25
C TYR A 43 -2.91 -4.60 -0.97
N GLY A 44 -3.14 -3.29 -0.98
CA GLY A 44 -4.46 -2.65 -0.86
C GLY A 44 -4.68 -1.68 -2.01
N ILE A 45 -5.89 -1.65 -2.57
CA ILE A 45 -6.27 -0.68 -3.61
C ILE A 45 -7.53 0.03 -3.16
N GLN A 46 -7.51 1.35 -3.16
CA GLN A 46 -8.67 2.18 -2.85
C GLN A 46 -8.83 3.34 -3.81
N GLU A 47 -10.06 3.83 -3.96
CA GLU A 47 -10.34 5.07 -4.68
C GLU A 47 -10.12 6.28 -3.74
N GLY A 48 -9.43 7.31 -4.23
CA GLY A 48 -9.03 8.47 -3.43
C GLY A 48 -7.70 8.26 -2.71
N SER A 49 -7.33 9.25 -1.89
CA SER A 49 -6.09 9.23 -1.11
C SER A 49 -6.20 8.32 0.11
N MET A 50 -5.11 7.64 0.50
CA MET A 50 -4.99 6.95 1.78
C MET A 50 -4.93 7.97 2.93
N LYS A 51 -5.80 7.82 3.93
CA LYS A 51 -5.69 8.53 5.21
C LYS A 51 -5.03 7.64 6.26
N SER A 52 -4.68 8.22 7.40
CA SER A 52 -4.10 7.51 8.54
C SER A 52 -4.95 6.30 8.96
N ASP A 53 -6.27 6.50 9.11
CA ASP A 53 -7.20 5.43 9.51
C ASP A 53 -7.29 4.31 8.47
N ASP A 54 -7.21 4.64 7.17
CA ASP A 54 -7.21 3.66 6.08
C ASP A 54 -5.91 2.83 6.11
N TYR A 55 -4.78 3.48 6.40
CA TYR A 55 -3.47 2.84 6.53
C TYR A 55 -3.40 1.93 7.78
N GLU A 56 -3.91 2.39 8.93
CA GLU A 56 -4.01 1.56 10.13
C GLU A 56 -4.86 0.31 9.87
N TYR A 57 -6.01 0.47 9.19
CA TYR A 57 -6.83 -0.65 8.77
C TYR A 57 -6.07 -1.63 7.87
N PHE A 58 -5.28 -1.14 6.90
CA PHE A 58 -4.44 -1.97 6.03
C PHE A 58 -3.42 -2.79 6.82
N ILE A 59 -2.71 -2.17 7.77
CA ILE A 59 -1.73 -2.87 8.62
C ILE A 59 -2.40 -3.93 9.49
N GLU A 60 -3.54 -3.61 10.11
CA GLU A 60 -4.21 -4.50 11.05
C GLU A 60 -4.98 -5.64 10.39
N ASN A 61 -5.46 -5.47 9.16
CA ASN A 61 -6.41 -6.42 8.56
C ASN A 61 -5.92 -7.04 7.24
N ILE A 62 -4.92 -6.44 6.58
CA ILE A 62 -4.46 -6.90 5.26
C ILE A 62 -3.01 -7.43 5.33
N LEU A 63 -2.14 -6.83 6.15
CA LEU A 63 -0.72 -7.22 6.27
C LEU A 63 -0.46 -8.45 7.19
N ILE A 64 -1.48 -9.23 7.56
CA ILE A 64 -1.34 -10.39 8.47
C ILE A 64 -0.76 -11.62 7.76
#